data_AF-A0A0C7AJV1-F1
#
_entry.id   AF-A0A0C7AJV1-F1
#
_cell.length_a   1.000
_cell.length_b   1.000
_cell.length_c   1.000
_cell.angle_alpha   90.00
_cell.angle_beta   90.00
_cell.angle_gamma   90.00
#
_symmetry.space_group_name_H-M   'P 1'
#
loop_
_entity.id
_entity.type
_entity.pdbx_description
1 polymer ?
#
loop_
_entity_poly.entity_id
_entity_poly.type
_entity_poly.pdbx_seq_one_letter_code
_entity_poly.pdbx_strand_id
1 'polypeptide(L)'
;MTTWLVILLLAVMLSPLAWLMPSNRQRGKMALRLEARRLGLAMQLARQDWPHWLESAPPTSCAQFHCPRRRGREAWCYWQNTPGQWLNQWREPCADDELLDALRSLPGDVYKVEATAQFLALYWGERGDSADLGRIAEFLRQRA
;
A
#
# COMPACT_ATOMS: atom_id res chain seq x y z
N MET A 1 28.02 -17.56 -44.69
CA MET A 1 26.56 -17.44 -44.97
C MET A 1 25.70 -18.27 -44.00
N THR A 2 26.19 -19.40 -43.49
CA THR A 2 25.48 -20.27 -42.52
C THR A 2 25.52 -19.79 -41.06
N THR A 3 26.58 -19.10 -40.62
CA THR A 3 26.72 -18.61 -39.24
C THR A 3 25.65 -17.60 -38.85
N TRP A 4 25.30 -16.69 -39.76
CA TRP A 4 24.22 -15.71 -39.56
C TRP A 4 22.84 -16.38 -39.42
N LEU A 5 22.58 -17.45 -40.17
CA LEU A 5 21.37 -18.25 -40.03
C LEU A 5 21.30 -18.94 -38.66
N VAL A 6 22.42 -19.48 -38.18
CA VAL A 6 22.49 -20.12 -36.85
C VAL A 6 22.24 -19.11 -35.73
N ILE A 7 22.82 -17.91 -35.81
CA ILE A 7 22.60 -16.82 -34.84
C ILE A 7 21.13 -16.37 -34.85
N LEU A 8 20.53 -16.21 -36.04
CA LEU A 8 19.13 -15.81 -36.18
C LEU A 8 18.17 -16.86 -35.59
N LEU A 9 18.45 -18.15 -35.82
CA LEU A 9 17.64 -19.26 -35.34
C LEU A 9 17.73 -19.42 -33.81
N LEU A 10 18.93 -19.20 -33.23
CA LEU A 10 19.14 -19.11 -31.78
C LEU A 10 18.39 -17.93 -31.17
N ALA A 11 18.41 -16.76 -31.80
CA ALA A 11 17.69 -15.57 -31.31
C ALA A 11 16.17 -15.79 -31.30
N VAL A 12 15.61 -16.41 -32.35
CA VAL A 12 14.17 -16.74 -32.43
C VAL A 12 13.76 -17.77 -31.37
N MET A 13 14.62 -18.76 -31.08
CA MET A 13 14.38 -19.76 -30.03
C MET A 13 14.44 -19.17 -28.61
N LEU A 14 15.26 -18.15 -28.38
CA LEU A 14 15.41 -17.48 -27.08
C LEU A 14 14.42 -16.32 -26.87
N SER A 15 13.86 -15.76 -27.94
CA SER A 15 12.89 -14.66 -27.91
C SER A 15 11.64 -14.90 -27.03
N PRO A 16 11.09 -16.12 -26.93
CA PRO A 16 9.95 -16.40 -26.05
C PRO A 16 10.28 -16.28 -24.56
N LEU A 17 11.55 -16.46 -24.17
CA LEU A 17 11.95 -16.39 -22.76
C LEU A 17 12.11 -14.95 -22.25
N ALA A 18 12.42 -13.99 -23.13
CA ALA A 18 12.55 -12.58 -22.74
C ALA A 18 11.21 -11.96 -22.27
N TRP A 19 10.07 -12.53 -22.70
CA TRP A 19 8.74 -12.13 -22.27
C TRP A 19 8.32 -12.67 -20.89
N LEU A 20 9.04 -13.68 -20.37
CA LEU A 20 8.79 -14.24 -19.05
C LEU A 20 9.52 -13.46 -17.93
N MET A 21 10.24 -12.38 -18.26
CA MET A 21 10.89 -11.55 -17.25
C MET A 21 9.82 -10.75 -16.50
N PRO A 22 9.49 -11.12 -15.24
CA PRO A 22 8.45 -10.42 -14.49
C PRO A 22 8.92 -8.98 -14.27
N SER A 23 8.05 -8.01 -14.57
CA SER A 23 8.42 -6.59 -14.54
C SER A 23 9.07 -6.21 -13.21
N ASN A 24 10.05 -5.30 -13.24
CA ASN A 24 10.75 -4.83 -12.04
C ASN A 24 9.78 -4.35 -10.93
N ARG A 25 8.60 -3.86 -11.32
CA ARG A 25 7.50 -3.50 -10.41
C ARG A 25 6.90 -4.72 -9.67
N GLN A 26 6.81 -5.88 -10.29
CA GLN A 26 6.35 -7.11 -9.63
C GLN A 26 7.37 -7.68 -8.66
N ARG A 27 8.68 -7.60 -8.97
CA ARG A 27 9.74 -7.99 -8.03
C ARG A 27 9.76 -7.10 -6.79
N GLY A 28 9.59 -5.78 -6.96
CA GLY A 28 9.46 -4.83 -5.84
C GLY A 28 8.26 -5.14 -4.93
N LYS A 29 7.09 -5.44 -5.52
CA LYS A 29 5.90 -5.83 -4.74
C LYS A 29 6.09 -7.12 -3.95
N MET A 30 6.81 -8.10 -4.49
CA MET A 30 7.11 -9.35 -3.77
C MET A 30 8.04 -9.08 -2.58
N ALA A 31 9.06 -8.24 -2.76
CA ALA A 31 9.97 -7.85 -1.70
C ALA A 31 9.24 -7.09 -0.57
N LEU A 32 8.35 -6.14 -0.92
CA LEU A 32 7.54 -5.40 0.07
C LEU A 32 6.63 -6.33 0.88
N ARG A 33 6.03 -7.35 0.25
CA ARG A 33 5.18 -8.33 0.94
C ARG A 33 5.96 -9.22 1.90
N LEU A 34 7.17 -9.62 1.52
CA LEU A 34 8.07 -10.37 2.39
C LEU A 34 8.50 -9.53 3.59
N GLU A 35 8.83 -8.26 3.37
CA GLU A 35 9.25 -7.35 4.43
C GLU A 35 8.09 -7.01 5.39
N ALA A 36 6.88 -6.79 4.87
CA ALA A 36 5.69 -6.58 5.70
C ALA A 36 5.43 -7.77 6.63
N ARG A 37 5.59 -9.01 6.13
CA ARG A 37 5.49 -10.22 6.94
C ARG A 37 6.55 -10.29 8.02
N ARG A 38 7.81 -9.91 7.70
CA ARG A 38 8.89 -9.81 8.70
C ARG A 38 8.56 -8.82 9.81
N LEU A 39 7.87 -7.72 9.47
CA LEU A 39 7.44 -6.70 10.42
C LEU A 39 6.18 -7.10 11.23
N GLY A 40 5.64 -8.29 11.01
CA GLY A 40 4.44 -8.79 11.68
C GLY A 40 3.13 -8.21 11.14
N LEU A 41 3.17 -7.55 9.99
CA LEU A 41 1.99 -7.00 9.33
C LEU A 41 1.34 -8.08 8.45
N ALA A 42 0.03 -8.23 8.60
CA ALA A 42 -0.75 -9.01 7.67
C ALA A 42 -1.13 -8.13 6.48
N MET A 43 -0.88 -8.64 5.27
CA MET A 43 -1.09 -7.93 4.02
C MET A 43 -2.09 -8.70 3.16
N GLN A 44 -3.11 -8.01 2.69
CA GLN A 44 -4.12 -8.56 1.80
C GLN A 44 -4.45 -7.54 0.71
N LEU A 45 -4.76 -8.01 -0.50
CA LEU A 45 -5.33 -7.15 -1.53
C LEU A 45 -6.85 -7.05 -1.28
N ALA A 46 -7.32 -5.86 -0.89
CA ALA A 46 -8.71 -5.62 -0.56
C ALA A 46 -9.38 -4.81 -1.67
N ARG A 47 -10.63 -5.17 -1.97
CA ARG A 47 -11.49 -4.35 -2.82
C ARG A 47 -12.19 -3.34 -1.93
N GLN A 48 -12.07 -2.06 -2.23
CA GLN A 48 -12.61 -0.99 -1.40
C GLN A 48 -13.51 -0.06 -2.20
N ASP A 49 -14.65 0.25 -1.60
CA ASP A 49 -15.55 1.30 -2.07
C ASP A 49 -15.15 2.62 -1.43
N TRP A 50 -14.82 3.59 -2.27
CA TRP A 50 -14.31 4.89 -1.84
C TRP A 50 -15.46 5.90 -1.71
N PRO A 51 -15.38 6.84 -0.76
CA PRO A 51 -16.35 7.91 -0.67
C PRO A 51 -16.35 8.76 -1.95
N HIS A 52 -17.54 9.12 -2.44
CA HIS A 52 -17.70 9.90 -3.67
C HIS A 52 -17.11 11.32 -3.59
N TRP A 53 -16.86 11.81 -2.38
CA TRP A 53 -16.34 13.16 -2.13
C TRP A 53 -14.82 13.26 -2.14
N LEU A 54 -14.11 12.13 -2.29
CA LEU A 54 -12.66 12.13 -2.41
C LEU A 54 -12.23 12.75 -3.74
N GLU A 55 -11.36 13.75 -3.72
CA GLU A 55 -10.89 14.46 -4.93
C GLU A 55 -10.20 13.51 -5.92
N SER A 56 -9.41 12.56 -5.41
CA SER A 56 -8.74 11.57 -6.22
C SER A 56 -9.17 10.16 -5.81
N ALA A 57 -10.12 9.59 -6.56
CA ALA A 57 -10.58 8.23 -6.32
C ALA A 57 -9.42 7.23 -6.51
N PRO A 58 -9.00 6.51 -5.45
CA PRO A 58 -7.96 5.50 -5.55
C PRO A 58 -8.44 4.29 -6.37
N PRO A 59 -7.52 3.40 -6.80
CA PRO A 59 -7.91 2.17 -7.47
C PRO A 59 -8.82 1.33 -6.58
N THR A 60 -9.80 0.64 -7.18
CA THR A 60 -10.78 -0.20 -6.46
C THR A 60 -10.13 -1.35 -5.71
N SER A 61 -8.93 -1.79 -6.14
CA SER A 61 -8.16 -2.83 -5.48
C SER A 61 -6.80 -2.27 -5.06
N CYS A 62 -6.52 -2.28 -3.76
CA CYS A 62 -5.28 -1.77 -3.18
C CYS A 62 -4.78 -2.68 -2.05
N ALA A 63 -3.52 -2.49 -1.66
CA ALA A 63 -2.91 -3.27 -0.60
C ALA A 63 -3.40 -2.77 0.76
N GLN A 64 -3.99 -3.68 1.52
CA GLN A 64 -4.40 -3.47 2.90
C GLN A 64 -3.33 -4.08 3.82
N PHE A 65 -2.73 -3.25 4.65
CA PHE A 65 -1.83 -3.66 5.73
C PHE A 65 -2.58 -3.52 7.05
N HIS A 66 -2.60 -4.58 7.86
CA HIS A 66 -3.28 -4.54 9.15
C HIS A 66 -2.47 -5.19 10.27
N CYS A 67 -2.74 -4.72 11.48
CA CYS A 67 -2.17 -5.24 12.71
C CYS A 67 -3.27 -5.37 13.79
N PRO A 68 -3.12 -6.32 14.73
CA PRO A 68 -4.06 -6.45 15.84
C PRO A 68 -3.95 -5.24 16.76
N ARG A 69 -5.10 -4.75 17.24
CA ARG A 69 -5.21 -3.58 18.09
C ARG A 69 -5.52 -3.98 19.53
N ARG A 70 -5.02 -3.23 20.52
CA ARG A 70 -5.36 -3.40 21.93
C ARG A 70 -6.85 -3.12 22.16
N ARG A 71 -7.51 -3.96 22.96
CA ARG A 71 -8.93 -3.82 23.30
C ARG A 71 -9.19 -2.52 24.07
N GLY A 72 -10.38 -1.95 23.87
CA GLY A 72 -10.85 -0.78 24.62
C GLY A 72 -10.55 0.57 23.97
N ARG A 73 -10.06 0.60 22.73
CA ARG A 73 -9.87 1.85 21.97
C ARG A 73 -11.05 2.12 21.02
N GLU A 74 -11.39 3.39 20.84
CA GLU A 74 -12.47 3.82 19.96
C GLU A 74 -12.16 3.54 18.48
N ALA A 75 -13.19 3.17 17.73
CA ALA A 75 -13.11 2.95 16.30
C ALA A 75 -13.22 4.28 15.54
N TRP A 76 -12.41 4.45 14.51
CA TRP A 76 -12.38 5.64 13.67
C TRP A 76 -11.92 5.29 12.26
N CYS A 77 -12.28 6.13 11.29
CA CYS A 77 -11.87 5.97 9.90
C CYS A 77 -11.59 7.33 9.28
N TYR A 78 -10.40 7.47 8.71
CA TYR A 78 -9.96 8.67 8.02
C TYR A 78 -9.50 8.32 6.61
N TRP A 79 -9.86 9.20 5.67
CA TRP A 79 -9.44 9.14 4.28
C TRP A 79 -8.52 10.31 3.98
N GLN A 80 -7.49 10.06 3.19
CA GLN A 80 -6.63 11.10 2.69
C GLN A 80 -7.26 11.68 1.42
N ASN A 81 -7.75 12.91 1.49
CA ASN A 81 -8.35 13.58 0.34
C ASN A 81 -7.25 14.12 -0.60
N THR A 82 -6.33 14.89 -0.01
CA THR A 82 -5.08 15.31 -0.62
C THR A 82 -3.92 14.92 0.30
N PRO A 83 -2.68 14.78 -0.19
CA PRO A 83 -1.55 14.42 0.67
C PRO A 83 -1.43 15.34 1.89
N GLY A 84 -1.57 14.76 3.09
CA GLY A 84 -1.56 15.50 4.37
C GLY A 84 -2.92 16.06 4.83
N GLN A 85 -3.96 16.00 4.01
CA GLN A 85 -5.34 16.35 4.40
C GLN A 85 -6.15 15.08 4.69
N TRP A 86 -6.47 14.89 5.96
CA TRP A 86 -7.19 13.72 6.45
C TRP A 86 -8.57 14.10 6.94
N LEU A 87 -9.59 13.43 6.40
CA LEU A 87 -11.00 13.71 6.66
C LEU A 87 -11.72 12.46 7.12
N ASN A 88 -12.65 12.61 8.07
CA ASN A 88 -13.55 11.54 8.49
C ASN A 88 -14.70 11.35 7.47
N GLN A 89 -15.64 10.45 7.78
CA GLN A 89 -16.82 10.17 6.95
C GLN A 89 -17.75 11.39 6.76
N TRP A 90 -17.67 12.38 7.65
CA TRP A 90 -18.43 13.62 7.64
C TRP A 90 -17.68 14.78 6.96
N ARG A 91 -16.48 14.52 6.40
CA ARG A 91 -15.57 15.52 5.81
C ARG A 91 -14.99 16.51 6.82
N GLU A 92 -14.89 16.09 8.07
CA GLU A 92 -14.27 16.88 9.13
C GLU A 92 -12.81 16.44 9.32
N PRO A 93 -11.89 17.38 9.56
CA PRO A 93 -10.53 17.06 9.96
C PRO A 93 -10.49 16.20 11.23
N CYS A 94 -9.41 15.46 11.41
CA CYS A 94 -9.16 14.80 12.69
C CYS A 94 -9.04 15.85 13.80
N ALA A 95 -9.86 15.72 14.86
CA ALA A 95 -9.90 16.65 15.98
C ALA A 95 -8.75 16.44 16.98
N ASP A 96 -8.10 15.28 16.94
CA ASP A 96 -6.94 14.95 17.76
C ASP A 96 -5.67 15.34 16.97
N ASP A 97 -4.99 16.39 17.43
CA ASP A 97 -3.79 16.92 16.78
C ASP A 97 -2.65 15.89 16.73
N GLU A 98 -2.51 15.05 17.76
CA GLU A 98 -1.47 14.03 17.82
C GLU A 98 -1.72 12.91 16.79
N LEU A 99 -2.99 12.54 16.61
CA LEU A 99 -3.40 11.60 15.57
C LEU A 99 -3.27 12.23 14.18
N LEU A 100 -3.66 13.50 14.02
CA LEU A 100 -3.57 14.22 12.76
C LEU A 100 -2.13 14.34 12.28
N ASP A 101 -1.18 14.67 13.16
CA ASP A 101 0.23 14.76 12.82
C ASP A 101 0.83 13.38 12.48
N ALA A 102 0.41 12.33 13.19
CA ALA A 102 0.79 10.97 12.84
C ALA A 102 0.25 10.56 11.46
N LEU A 103 -1.00 10.91 11.12
CA LEU A 103 -1.58 10.67 9.82
C LEU A 103 -0.88 11.48 8.71
N ARG A 104 -0.47 12.73 8.98
CA ARG A 104 0.30 13.57 8.05
C ARG A 104 1.70 13.04 7.76
N SER A 105 2.29 12.28 8.68
CA SER A 105 3.59 11.64 8.47
C SER A 105 3.56 10.51 7.43
N LEU A 106 2.35 9.98 7.15
CA LEU A 106 2.16 8.90 6.19
C LEU A 106 2.40 9.37 4.74
N PRO A 107 2.84 8.46 3.86
CA PRO A 107 2.99 8.75 2.44
C PRO A 107 1.68 9.24 1.79
N GLY A 108 1.81 10.09 0.77
CA GLY A 108 0.67 10.65 0.01
C GLY A 108 -0.09 9.64 -0.86
N ASP A 109 0.40 8.40 -0.96
CA ASP A 109 -0.28 7.29 -1.63
C ASP A 109 -0.96 6.33 -0.64
N VAL A 110 -1.07 6.72 0.64
CA VAL A 110 -1.95 6.09 1.62
C VAL A 110 -3.33 6.73 1.54
N TYR A 111 -4.32 5.93 1.16
CA TYR A 111 -5.65 6.44 0.84
C TYR A 111 -6.60 6.45 2.04
N LYS A 112 -6.50 5.46 2.92
CA LYS A 112 -7.39 5.27 4.06
C LYS A 112 -6.67 4.63 5.22
N VAL A 113 -7.01 5.08 6.42
CA VAL A 113 -6.63 4.44 7.69
C VAL A 113 -7.90 4.21 8.49
N GLU A 114 -8.07 2.98 8.94
CA GLU A 114 -9.26 2.53 9.64
C GLU A 114 -8.85 1.77 10.89
N ALA A 115 -9.30 2.26 12.03
CA ALA A 115 -9.13 1.60 13.31
C ALA A 115 -10.47 1.01 13.74
N THR A 116 -10.52 -0.31 13.87
CA THR A 116 -11.66 -1.03 14.45
C THR A 116 -11.36 -1.38 15.90
N ALA A 117 -12.30 -2.07 16.56
CA ALA A 117 -12.12 -2.58 17.92
C ALA A 117 -11.07 -3.70 18.02
N GLN A 118 -10.71 -4.33 16.89
CA GLN A 118 -9.86 -5.53 16.86
C GLN A 118 -8.56 -5.34 16.07
N PHE A 119 -8.57 -4.46 15.06
CA PHE A 119 -7.41 -4.24 14.21
C PHE A 119 -7.31 -2.78 13.79
N LEU A 120 -6.09 -2.37 13.45
CA LEU A 120 -5.80 -1.12 12.75
C LEU A 120 -5.34 -1.49 11.34
N ALA A 121 -6.03 -0.96 10.34
CA ALA A 121 -5.78 -1.22 8.93
C ALA A 121 -5.45 0.08 8.17
N LEU A 122 -4.57 -0.06 7.20
CA LEU A 122 -4.12 1.02 6.33
C LEU A 122 -4.12 0.55 4.87
N TYR A 123 -4.56 1.42 3.98
CA TYR A 123 -4.75 1.13 2.56
C TYR A 123 -3.77 1.95 1.73
N TRP A 124 -2.88 1.26 1.04
CA TRP A 124 -1.72 1.85 0.37
C TRP A 124 -1.65 1.46 -1.11
N GLY A 125 -1.24 2.42 -1.95
CA GLY A 125 -1.05 2.23 -3.39
C GLY A 125 0.20 1.47 -3.80
N GLU A 126 1.11 1.17 -2.86
CA GLU A 126 2.43 0.57 -3.13
C GLU A 126 3.22 1.31 -4.22
N ARG A 127 3.06 2.65 -4.36
CA ARG A 127 3.82 3.46 -5.34
C ARG A 127 5.17 3.90 -4.79
N GLY A 128 5.31 3.88 -3.46
CA GLY A 128 6.53 4.19 -2.72
C GLY A 128 7.56 3.06 -2.61
N ASP A 129 8.53 3.24 -1.72
CA ASP A 129 9.67 2.35 -1.51
C ASP A 129 9.63 1.59 -0.16
N SER A 130 10.72 0.91 0.20
CA SER A 130 10.83 0.19 1.47
C SER A 130 10.86 1.12 2.69
N ALA A 131 11.31 2.37 2.54
CA ALA A 131 11.30 3.35 3.62
C ALA A 131 9.86 3.79 3.93
N ASP A 132 9.02 3.91 2.90
CA ASP A 132 7.57 4.15 3.06
C ASP A 132 6.87 3.02 3.82
N LEU A 133 7.20 1.77 3.49
CA LEU A 133 6.71 0.61 4.24
C LEU A 133 7.17 0.65 5.71
N GLY A 134 8.41 1.06 5.98
CA GLY A 134 8.93 1.25 7.34
C GLY A 134 8.11 2.27 8.13
N ARG A 135 7.83 3.44 7.53
CA ARG A 135 6.98 4.48 8.15
C ARG A 135 5.56 3.99 8.44
N ILE A 136 4.97 3.26 7.49
CA ILE A 136 3.65 2.65 7.66
C ILE A 136 3.67 1.65 8.82
N ALA A 137 4.69 0.79 8.90
CA ALA A 137 4.81 -0.20 9.95
C ALA A 137 5.01 0.43 11.34
N GLU A 138 5.79 1.49 11.42
CA GLU A 138 5.99 2.25 12.65
C GLU A 138 4.69 2.92 13.11
N PHE A 139 3.97 3.58 12.21
CA PHE A 139 2.65 4.15 12.49
C PHE A 139 1.68 3.09 13.03
N LEU A 140 1.58 1.95 12.35
CA LEU A 140 0.71 0.86 12.75
C LEU A 140 1.09 0.32 14.14
N ARG A 141 2.38 0.16 14.43
CA ARG A 141 2.86 -0.35 15.72
C ARG A 141 2.63 0.62 16.87
N GLN A 142 2.78 1.93 16.63
CA GLN A 142 2.54 2.96 17.65
C GLN A 142 1.05 3.11 17.99
N ARG A 143 0.16 2.85 17.03
CA ARG A 143 -1.29 3.10 17.16
C ARG A 143 -2.14 1.84 17.39
N ALA A 144 -1.59 0.64 17.17
CA ALA A 144 -2.15 -0.66 17.59
C ALA A 144 -2.42 -0.72 19.10
#